data_AF-A0A3M7N1A9-F1
#
_entry.id   AF-A0A3M7N1A9-F1
#
_cell.length_a   1.000
_cell.length_b   1.000
_cell.length_c   1.000
_cell.angle_alpha   90.00
_cell.angle_beta   90.00
_cell.angle_gamma   90.00
#
_symmetry.space_group_name_H-M   'P 1'
#
loop_
_entity.id
_entity.type
_entity.pdbx_description
1 polymer ?
#
loop_
_entity_poly.entity_id
_entity_poly.type
_entity_poly.pdbx_seq_one_letter_code
_entity_poly.pdbx_strand_id
1 'polypeptide(L)'
;MRETRSTFGLSQHQIDVNMDINDEYNEFLDIATAASAQYAKVMDLAKTLQAALAAKQVELDQQASRYRQDVAYHKACAERARGKLQATSARLNKYKSETEALRQHNKHLSKDLKAATAKLEHVKHLCCDICMDSLKNVVTGCGHGYCSDCLSTWLRQRSNDDNNDEDNSDMDSLTEQMESNCPICRKVINANQDVWPIFVENEGGTSSEVVYVDSDND
;
A
#
# COMPACT_ATOMS: atom_id res chain seq x y z
N MET A 1 138.53 54.86 8.37
CA MET A 1 137.34 54.04 8.68
C MET A 1 136.11 54.85 8.30
N ARG A 2 135.35 54.41 7.30
CA ARG A 2 134.13 55.10 6.81
C ARG A 2 132.92 54.37 7.39
N GLU A 3 132.21 55.01 8.30
CA GLU A 3 130.93 54.55 8.82
C GLU A 3 129.85 54.82 7.78
N THR A 4 129.38 53.78 7.10
CA THR A 4 128.17 53.84 6.27
C THR A 4 126.95 53.77 7.18
N ARG A 5 126.44 54.94 7.59
CA ARG A 5 125.12 55.08 8.23
C ARG A 5 124.05 54.72 7.21
N SER A 6 123.49 53.52 7.33
CA SER A 6 122.31 53.08 6.59
C SER A 6 121.07 53.73 7.19
N THR A 7 120.64 54.84 6.60
CA THR A 7 119.31 55.40 6.83
C THR A 7 118.28 54.54 6.11
N PHE A 8 117.98 53.36 6.66
CA PHE A 8 116.80 52.60 6.23
C PHE A 8 115.58 53.43 6.62
N GLY A 9 114.91 54.02 5.64
CA GLY A 9 113.64 54.72 5.78
C GLY A 9 112.50 53.75 6.12
N LEU A 10 112.51 53.22 7.34
CA LEU A 10 111.49 52.31 7.87
C LEU A 10 110.11 52.99 8.04
N SER A 11 110.07 54.31 8.11
CA SER A 11 108.83 55.07 8.31
C SER A 11 107.93 55.14 7.07
N GLN A 12 108.46 54.95 5.85
CA GLN A 12 107.64 55.00 4.63
C GLN A 12 106.90 53.67 4.38
N HIS A 13 107.47 52.53 4.79
CA HIS A 13 106.88 51.20 4.58
C HIS A 13 105.78 50.86 5.60
N GLN A 14 105.82 51.45 6.79
CA GLN A 14 104.83 51.22 7.85
C GLN A 14 103.51 51.96 7.59
N ILE A 15 103.53 53.00 6.75
CA ILE A 15 102.31 53.75 6.37
C ILE A 15 101.55 53.00 5.28
N ASP A 16 102.25 52.37 4.33
CA ASP A 16 101.65 51.61 3.22
C ASP A 16 100.91 50.35 3.72
N VAL A 17 101.50 49.59 4.64
CA VAL A 17 100.88 48.39 5.22
C VAL A 17 99.67 48.73 6.11
N ASN A 18 99.66 49.90 6.75
CA ASN A 18 98.54 50.33 7.60
C ASN A 18 97.33 50.81 6.78
N MET A 19 97.54 51.34 5.57
CA MET A 19 96.42 51.65 4.66
C MET A 19 95.75 50.37 4.17
N ASP A 20 96.53 49.36 3.79
CA ASP A 20 96.05 48.06 3.29
C ASP A 20 95.16 47.34 4.31
N ILE A 21 95.59 47.27 5.58
CA ILE A 21 94.81 46.64 6.67
C ILE A 21 93.48 47.37 6.94
N ASN A 22 93.47 48.69 6.81
CA ASN A 22 92.26 49.48 7.08
C ASN A 22 91.23 49.30 5.96
N ASP A 23 91.68 49.19 4.71
CA ASP A 23 90.80 48.93 3.56
C ASP A 23 90.21 47.52 3.62
N GLU A 24 91.02 46.50 3.92
CA GLU A 24 90.52 45.12 4.14
C GLU A 24 89.50 45.08 5.29
N TYR A 25 89.77 45.75 6.41
CA TYR A 25 88.85 45.80 7.55
C TYR A 25 87.51 46.44 7.18
N ASN A 26 87.52 47.54 6.43
CA ASN A 26 86.29 48.18 5.94
C ASN A 26 85.52 47.27 4.98
N GLU A 27 86.20 46.55 4.09
CA GLU A 27 85.58 45.56 3.22
C GLU A 27 84.91 44.44 4.04
N PHE A 28 85.58 43.93 5.08
CA PHE A 28 84.98 42.94 5.98
C PHE A 28 83.75 43.47 6.72
N LEU A 29 83.76 44.73 7.16
CA LEU A 29 82.59 45.36 7.77
C LEU A 29 81.43 45.50 6.78
N ASP A 30 81.71 45.90 5.54
CA ASP A 30 80.70 45.98 4.48
C ASP A 30 80.11 44.60 4.16
N ILE A 31 80.94 43.56 4.11
CA ILE A 31 80.48 42.17 3.94
C ILE A 31 79.62 41.73 5.14
N ALA A 32 80.05 42.02 6.37
CA ALA A 32 79.33 41.64 7.58
C ALA A 32 77.97 42.36 7.70
N THR A 33 77.93 43.64 7.36
CA THR A 33 76.68 44.43 7.34
C THR A 33 75.75 43.96 6.23
N ALA A 34 76.27 43.66 5.03
CA ALA A 34 75.50 43.07 3.95
C ALA A 34 74.95 41.69 4.32
N ALA A 35 75.75 40.83 4.96
CA ALA A 35 75.32 39.52 5.45
C ALA A 35 74.22 39.68 6.52
N SER A 36 74.40 40.59 7.49
CA SER A 36 73.39 40.90 8.50
C SER A 36 72.05 41.34 7.88
N ALA A 37 72.10 42.21 6.88
CA ALA A 37 70.91 42.64 6.14
C ALA A 37 70.25 41.48 5.37
N GLN A 38 71.04 40.55 4.81
CA GLN A 38 70.50 39.34 4.18
C GLN A 38 69.83 38.41 5.21
N TYR A 39 70.46 38.18 6.37
CA TYR A 39 69.86 37.39 7.45
C TYR A 39 68.55 37.99 7.94
N ALA A 40 68.48 39.32 8.09
CA ALA A 40 67.24 40.00 8.46
C ALA A 40 66.11 39.71 7.44
N LYS A 41 66.41 39.81 6.13
CA LYS A 41 65.45 39.48 5.07
C LYS A 41 64.98 38.03 5.13
N VAL A 42 65.89 37.08 5.38
CA VAL A 42 65.54 35.65 5.51
C VAL A 42 64.65 35.42 6.73
N MET A 43 64.93 36.08 7.85
CA MET A 43 64.11 35.97 9.06
C MET A 43 62.71 36.55 8.87
N ASP A 44 62.58 37.67 8.16
CA ASP A 44 61.28 38.25 7.84
C ASP A 44 60.48 37.36 6.88
N LEU A 45 61.14 36.76 5.88
CA LEU A 45 60.53 35.76 5.01
C LEU A 45 60.07 34.53 5.80
N ALA A 46 60.89 34.02 6.72
CA ALA A 46 60.55 32.89 7.56
C ALA A 46 59.31 33.16 8.43
N LYS A 47 59.24 34.35 9.05
CA LYS A 47 58.05 34.78 9.81
C LYS A 47 56.81 34.88 8.93
N THR A 48 56.96 35.43 7.72
CA THR A 48 55.86 35.54 6.74
C THR A 48 55.34 34.17 6.34
N LEU A 49 56.23 33.23 6.05
CA LEU A 49 55.88 31.85 5.70
C LEU A 49 55.22 31.13 6.88
N GLN A 50 55.72 31.31 8.11
CA GLN A 50 55.13 30.74 9.31
C GLN A 50 53.70 31.25 9.53
N ALA A 51 53.47 32.56 9.37
CA ALA A 51 52.13 33.14 9.47
C ALA A 51 51.20 32.61 8.37
N ALA A 52 51.69 32.49 7.13
CA ALA A 52 50.93 31.92 6.02
C ALA A 52 50.56 30.45 6.26
N LEU A 53 51.49 29.64 6.78
CA LEU A 53 51.25 28.24 7.12
C LEU A 53 50.21 28.13 8.24
N ALA A 54 50.32 28.95 9.30
CA ALA A 54 49.32 28.98 10.36
C ALA A 54 47.93 29.38 9.84
N ALA A 55 47.84 30.36 8.94
CA ALA A 55 46.59 30.75 8.31
C ALA A 55 45.98 29.61 7.48
N LYS A 56 46.82 28.89 6.70
CA LYS A 56 46.37 27.72 5.92
C LYS A 56 45.95 26.55 6.80
N GLN A 57 46.60 26.34 7.93
CA GLN A 57 46.19 25.32 8.89
C GLN A 57 44.78 25.61 9.43
N VAL A 58 44.52 26.86 9.82
CA VAL A 58 43.18 27.28 10.29
C VAL A 58 42.11 27.10 9.19
N GLU A 59 42.43 27.43 7.93
CA GLU A 59 41.53 27.25 6.80
C GLU A 59 41.16 25.76 6.59
N LEU A 60 42.16 24.85 6.64
CA LEU A 60 41.94 23.41 6.54
C LEU A 60 41.09 22.88 7.70
N ASP A 61 41.35 23.33 8.93
CA ASP A 61 40.58 22.92 10.11
C ASP A 61 39.12 23.37 10.02
N GLN A 62 38.87 24.59 9.53
CA GLN A 62 37.53 25.09 9.25
C GLN A 62 36.84 24.25 8.17
N GLN A 63 37.54 23.93 7.09
CA GLN A 63 36.99 23.10 6.01
C GLN A 63 36.66 21.68 6.49
N ALA A 64 37.54 21.06 7.28
CA ALA A 64 37.32 19.75 7.89
C ALA A 64 36.13 19.77 8.86
N SER A 65 35.94 20.87 9.60
CA SER A 65 34.76 21.05 10.46
C SER A 65 33.46 21.09 9.65
N ARG A 66 33.41 21.86 8.55
CA ARG A 66 32.24 21.94 7.66
C ARG A 66 31.89 20.59 7.07
N TYR A 67 32.87 19.87 6.50
CA TYR A 67 32.63 18.54 5.96
C TYR A 67 32.10 17.55 7.01
N ARG A 68 32.59 17.60 8.25
CA ARG A 68 32.07 16.75 9.32
C ARG A 68 30.61 17.06 9.64
N GLN A 69 30.22 18.34 9.65
CA GLN A 69 28.84 18.76 9.85
C GLN A 69 27.93 18.30 8.71
N ASP A 70 28.38 18.45 7.46
CA ASP A 70 27.61 18.02 6.28
C ASP A 70 27.41 16.50 6.27
N VAL A 71 28.47 15.73 6.55
CA VAL A 71 28.39 14.26 6.65
C VAL A 71 27.42 13.85 7.76
N ALA A 72 27.48 14.51 8.92
CA ALA A 72 26.55 14.24 10.03
C ALA A 72 25.10 14.57 9.64
N TYR A 73 24.86 15.70 8.97
CA TYR A 73 23.54 16.11 8.48
C TYR A 73 22.98 15.10 7.47
N HIS A 74 23.77 14.71 6.46
CA HIS A 74 23.35 13.75 5.45
C HIS A 74 23.10 12.37 6.05
N LYS A 75 23.92 11.94 7.02
CA LYS A 75 23.70 10.69 7.76
C LYS A 75 22.35 10.70 8.49
N ALA A 76 22.05 11.76 9.23
CA ALA A 76 20.77 11.89 9.93
C ALA A 76 19.57 11.92 8.96
N CYS A 77 19.71 12.57 7.80
CA CYS A 77 18.69 12.55 6.76
C CYS A 77 18.47 11.14 6.19
N ALA A 78 19.56 10.40 5.91
CA ALA A 78 19.49 9.04 5.41
C ALA A 78 18.84 8.08 6.43
N GLU A 79 19.15 8.22 7.72
CA GLU A 79 18.54 7.42 8.79
C GLU A 79 17.03 7.69 8.89
N ARG A 80 16.60 8.96 8.85
CA ARG A 80 15.17 9.31 8.80
C ARG A 80 14.47 8.72 7.57
N ALA A 81 15.11 8.78 6.40
CA ALA A 81 14.56 8.22 5.17
C ALA A 81 14.41 6.69 5.27
N ARG A 82 15.42 5.99 5.81
CA ARG A 82 15.35 4.54 6.07
C ARG A 82 14.21 4.20 7.03
N GLY A 83 14.07 4.95 8.13
CA GLY A 83 12.98 4.73 9.08
C GLY A 83 11.59 4.87 8.43
N LYS A 84 11.39 5.88 7.58
CA LYS A 84 10.16 6.03 6.79
C LYS A 84 9.93 4.84 5.86
N LEU A 85 10.95 4.42 5.11
CA LEU A 85 10.85 3.28 4.19
C LEU A 85 10.50 1.98 4.91
N GLN A 86 11.13 1.71 6.05
CA GLN A 86 10.83 0.55 6.89
C GLN A 86 9.39 0.58 7.41
N ALA A 87 8.93 1.72 7.91
CA ALA A 87 7.54 1.88 8.36
C ALA A 87 6.53 1.67 7.22
N THR A 88 6.80 2.20 6.02
CA THR A 88 5.94 1.97 4.85
C THR A 88 5.94 0.50 4.40
N SER A 89 7.10 -0.15 4.43
CA SER A 89 7.23 -1.58 4.10
C SER A 89 6.44 -2.45 5.08
N ALA A 90 6.53 -2.17 6.38
CA ALA A 90 5.74 -2.86 7.40
C ALA A 90 4.23 -2.70 7.18
N ARG A 91 3.77 -1.49 6.86
CA ARG A 91 2.35 -1.24 6.52
C ARG A 91 1.91 -2.00 5.28
N LEU A 92 2.73 -2.02 4.23
CA LEU A 92 2.44 -2.75 3.00
C LEU A 92 2.28 -4.25 3.26
N ASN A 93 3.20 -4.83 4.04
CA ASN A 93 3.14 -6.24 4.40
C ASN A 93 1.89 -6.59 5.21
N LYS A 94 1.48 -5.70 6.14
CA LYS A 94 0.22 -5.86 6.88
C LYS A 94 -1.00 -5.89 5.94
N TYR A 95 -1.12 -4.92 5.02
CA TYR A 95 -2.22 -4.92 4.06
C TYR A 95 -2.19 -6.13 3.11
N LYS A 96 -0.99 -6.60 2.75
CA LYS A 96 -0.82 -7.82 1.95
C LYS A 96 -1.36 -9.04 2.68
N SER A 97 -1.04 -9.21 3.96
CA SER A 97 -1.57 -10.33 4.76
C SER A 97 -3.09 -10.25 4.95
N GLU A 98 -3.63 -9.06 5.18
CA GLU A 98 -5.09 -8.85 5.30
C GLU A 98 -5.81 -9.17 3.98
N THR A 99 -5.25 -8.74 2.85
CA THR A 99 -5.80 -9.05 1.53
C THR A 99 -5.80 -10.55 1.25
N GLU A 100 -4.75 -11.26 1.65
CA GLU A 100 -4.66 -12.71 1.48
C GLU A 100 -5.68 -13.44 2.36
N ALA A 101 -5.85 -13.03 3.61
CA ALA A 101 -6.87 -13.57 4.50
C ALA A 101 -8.28 -13.38 3.92
N LEU A 102 -8.59 -12.20 3.38
CA LEU A 102 -9.88 -11.93 2.72
C LEU A 102 -10.09 -12.80 1.49
N ARG A 103 -9.06 -13.05 0.68
CA ARG A 103 -9.14 -13.96 -0.48
C ARG A 103 -9.45 -15.38 -0.05
N GLN A 104 -8.82 -15.86 1.02
CA GLN A 104 -9.08 -17.20 1.55
C GLN A 104 -10.50 -17.32 2.09
N HIS A 105 -10.97 -16.31 2.83
CA HIS A 105 -12.35 -16.25 3.32
C HIS A 105 -13.37 -16.25 2.16
N ASN A 106 -13.17 -15.41 1.15
CA ASN A 106 -14.05 -15.38 -0.03
C ASN A 106 -14.04 -16.71 -0.79
N LYS A 107 -12.89 -17.39 -0.84
CA LYS A 107 -12.79 -18.73 -1.44
C LYS A 107 -13.61 -19.76 -0.65
N HIS A 108 -13.63 -19.68 0.68
CA HIS A 108 -14.45 -20.55 1.51
C HIS A 108 -15.94 -20.27 1.31
N LEU A 109 -16.36 -19.01 1.43
CA LEU A 109 -17.75 -18.61 1.17
C LEU A 109 -18.23 -19.00 -0.23
N SER A 110 -17.38 -18.90 -1.25
CA SER A 110 -17.72 -19.34 -2.60
C SER A 110 -17.98 -20.85 -2.68
N LYS A 111 -17.24 -21.67 -1.93
CA LYS A 111 -17.50 -23.12 -1.84
C LYS A 111 -18.80 -23.39 -1.11
N ASP A 112 -19.05 -22.71 0.00
CA ASP A 112 -20.24 -22.91 0.81
C ASP A 112 -21.49 -22.50 0.05
N LEU A 113 -21.44 -21.37 -0.67
CA LEU A 113 -22.52 -20.93 -1.56
C LEU A 113 -22.78 -21.99 -2.64
N LYS A 114 -21.74 -22.51 -3.31
CA LYS A 114 -21.92 -23.60 -4.29
C LYS A 114 -22.55 -24.84 -3.68
N ALA A 115 -22.14 -25.23 -2.48
CA ALA A 115 -22.72 -26.38 -1.78
C ALA A 115 -24.19 -26.13 -1.40
N ALA A 116 -24.52 -24.94 -0.93
CA ALA A 116 -25.90 -24.53 -0.62
C ALA A 116 -26.77 -24.49 -1.88
N THR A 117 -26.26 -23.95 -3.00
CA THR A 117 -26.97 -23.97 -4.29
C THR A 117 -27.20 -25.40 -4.78
N ALA A 118 -26.22 -26.30 -4.65
CA ALA A 118 -26.39 -27.71 -5.00
C ALA A 118 -27.49 -28.38 -4.15
N LYS A 119 -27.55 -28.08 -2.84
CA LYS A 119 -28.64 -28.53 -1.96
C LYS A 119 -30.00 -27.96 -2.39
N LEU A 120 -30.05 -26.71 -2.83
CA LEU A 120 -31.28 -26.08 -3.30
C LEU A 120 -31.80 -26.69 -4.61
N GLU A 121 -30.90 -27.04 -5.54
CA GLU A 121 -31.29 -27.74 -6.78
C GLU A 121 -31.96 -29.10 -6.48
N HIS A 122 -31.61 -29.77 -5.37
CA HIS A 122 -32.30 -31.00 -4.95
C HIS A 122 -33.75 -30.78 -4.52
N VAL A 123 -34.13 -29.58 -4.04
CA VAL A 123 -35.52 -29.29 -3.62
C VAL A 123 -36.33 -28.54 -4.67
N LYS A 124 -35.71 -28.09 -5.77
CA LYS A 124 -36.36 -27.30 -6.83
C LYS A 124 -37.57 -27.98 -7.47
N HIS A 125 -37.57 -29.31 -7.57
CA HIS A 125 -38.71 -30.06 -8.10
C HIS A 125 -39.95 -30.03 -7.19
N LEU A 126 -39.76 -29.67 -5.91
CA LEU A 126 -40.81 -29.46 -4.92
C LEU A 126 -41.37 -28.03 -4.97
N CYS A 127 -40.74 -27.09 -5.67
CA CYS A 127 -41.24 -25.72 -5.82
C CYS A 127 -42.35 -25.67 -6.88
N CYS A 128 -43.38 -24.88 -6.63
CA CYS A 128 -44.52 -24.69 -7.53
C CYS A 128 -44.06 -24.31 -8.94
N ASP A 129 -44.58 -24.99 -9.95
CA ASP A 129 -44.17 -24.77 -11.35
C ASP A 129 -44.69 -23.44 -11.93
N ILE A 130 -45.51 -22.68 -11.17
CA ILE A 130 -46.02 -21.35 -11.56
C ILE A 130 -45.12 -20.24 -10.99
N CYS A 131 -44.95 -20.14 -9.66
CA CYS A 131 -44.13 -19.08 -9.06
C CYS A 131 -42.65 -19.45 -8.89
N MET A 132 -42.30 -20.73 -8.93
CA MET A 132 -40.96 -21.27 -8.62
C MET A 132 -40.42 -20.95 -7.21
N ASP A 133 -41.21 -20.28 -6.37
CA ASP A 133 -40.79 -19.80 -5.05
C ASP A 133 -41.37 -20.65 -3.92
N SER A 134 -42.68 -20.89 -3.91
CA SER A 134 -43.38 -21.63 -2.84
C SER A 134 -43.33 -23.14 -3.08
N LEU A 135 -43.28 -23.93 -2.01
CA LEU A 135 -43.40 -25.39 -2.12
C LEU A 135 -44.78 -25.81 -2.64
N LYS A 136 -44.82 -26.90 -3.40
CA LYS A 136 -46.06 -27.56 -3.83
C LYS A 136 -46.80 -28.04 -2.58
N ASN A 137 -47.99 -27.51 -2.34
CA ASN A 137 -48.88 -27.94 -1.25
C ASN A 137 -50.21 -28.49 -1.78
N VAL A 138 -50.47 -28.41 -3.08
CA VAL A 138 -51.64 -29.00 -3.75
C VAL A 138 -51.23 -29.77 -5.00
N VAL A 139 -51.96 -30.84 -5.32
CA VAL A 139 -51.81 -31.67 -6.52
C VAL A 139 -53.14 -31.79 -7.24
N THR A 140 -53.10 -31.78 -8.56
CA THR A 140 -54.29 -31.83 -9.41
C THR A 140 -54.68 -33.26 -9.84
N GLY A 141 -55.90 -33.45 -10.37
CA GLY A 141 -56.44 -34.66 -11.02
C GLY A 141 -55.59 -35.27 -12.14
N CYS A 142 -54.58 -34.53 -12.60
CA CYS A 142 -53.64 -34.96 -13.62
C CYS A 142 -52.22 -35.22 -13.09
N GLY A 143 -52.00 -35.12 -11.78
CA GLY A 143 -50.72 -35.37 -11.12
C GLY A 143 -49.74 -34.18 -11.09
N HIS A 144 -50.12 -33.02 -11.62
CA HIS A 144 -49.29 -31.81 -11.56
C HIS A 144 -49.52 -31.06 -10.25
N GLY A 145 -48.44 -30.57 -9.61
CA GLY A 145 -48.48 -29.94 -8.29
C GLY A 145 -48.11 -28.45 -8.30
N TYR A 146 -48.75 -27.68 -7.43
CA TYR A 146 -48.65 -26.22 -7.35
C TYR A 146 -48.72 -25.74 -5.90
N CYS A 147 -48.45 -24.45 -5.66
CA CYS A 147 -48.90 -23.81 -4.42
C CYS A 147 -50.38 -23.39 -4.56
N SER A 148 -51.10 -23.43 -3.44
CA SER A 148 -52.52 -23.11 -3.33
C SER A 148 -52.85 -21.74 -3.91
N ASP A 149 -51.99 -20.75 -3.67
CA ASP A 149 -52.21 -19.37 -4.09
C ASP A 149 -52.10 -19.22 -5.61
N CYS A 150 -51.07 -19.81 -6.21
CA CYS A 150 -50.90 -19.77 -7.67
C CYS A 150 -52.00 -20.56 -8.38
N LEU A 151 -52.34 -21.75 -7.87
CA LEU A 151 -53.39 -22.55 -8.48
C LEU A 151 -54.75 -21.84 -8.36
N SER A 152 -55.12 -21.36 -7.18
CA SER A 152 -56.40 -20.66 -6.99
C SER A 152 -56.51 -19.39 -7.83
N THR A 153 -55.42 -18.62 -7.97
CA THR A 153 -55.37 -17.46 -8.86
C THR A 153 -55.59 -17.85 -10.32
N TRP A 154 -54.90 -18.90 -10.78
CA TRP A 154 -55.06 -19.43 -12.14
C TRP A 154 -56.49 -19.89 -12.44
N LEU A 155 -57.13 -20.59 -11.50
CA LEU A 155 -58.50 -21.08 -11.66
C LEU A 155 -59.53 -19.92 -11.62
N ARG A 156 -59.26 -18.83 -10.89
CA ARG A 156 -60.13 -17.64 -10.81
C ARG A 156 -60.03 -16.71 -12.00
N GLN A 157 -58.84 -16.53 -12.58
CA GLN A 157 -58.62 -15.48 -13.59
C GLN A 157 -59.45 -15.70 -14.86
N ARG A 158 -59.79 -16.96 -15.18
CA ARG A 158 -60.59 -17.30 -16.36
C ARG A 158 -62.09 -17.05 -16.20
N SER A 159 -62.59 -16.89 -14.98
CA SER A 159 -64.03 -16.62 -14.77
C SER A 159 -64.43 -15.17 -15.09
N ASN A 160 -63.45 -14.28 -15.30
CA ASN A 160 -63.68 -12.83 -15.35
C ASN A 160 -63.36 -12.17 -16.71
N ASP A 161 -62.76 -12.88 -17.68
CA ASP A 161 -62.23 -12.28 -18.92
C ASP A 161 -63.26 -12.13 -20.08
N ASP A 162 -64.49 -12.65 -19.96
CA ASP A 162 -65.48 -12.68 -21.07
C ASP A 162 -66.70 -11.75 -20.92
N ASN A 163 -66.74 -10.82 -19.95
CA ASN A 163 -67.94 -10.01 -19.68
C ASN A 163 -67.92 -8.58 -20.23
N ASN A 164 -67.31 -8.35 -21.41
CA ASN A 164 -67.23 -7.01 -22.00
C ASN A 164 -67.67 -6.92 -23.47
N ASP A 165 -68.59 -7.78 -23.91
CA ASP A 165 -69.36 -7.55 -25.14
C ASP A 165 -70.86 -7.57 -24.80
N GLU A 166 -71.41 -6.37 -24.71
CA GLU A 166 -72.83 -6.06 -24.63
C GLU A 166 -73.51 -6.47 -25.95
N ASP A 167 -74.10 -7.66 -26.05
CA ASP A 167 -75.26 -7.86 -26.94
C ASP A 167 -76.21 -8.96 -26.45
N ASN A 168 -77.49 -8.59 -26.43
CA ASN A 168 -78.62 -9.33 -25.86
C ASN A 168 -79.12 -10.42 -26.82
N SER A 169 -79.21 -11.67 -26.35
CA SER A 169 -80.36 -12.51 -26.70
C SER A 169 -80.55 -13.68 -25.74
N ASP A 170 -81.72 -13.68 -25.09
CA ASP A 170 -82.37 -14.77 -24.35
C ASP A 170 -82.10 -16.17 -24.94
N MET A 171 -81.38 -17.01 -24.20
CA MET A 171 -81.57 -18.48 -24.24
C MET A 171 -80.82 -19.16 -23.09
N ASP A 172 -81.57 -19.63 -22.10
CA ASP A 172 -81.34 -20.79 -21.22
C ASP A 172 -79.88 -21.33 -21.12
N SER A 173 -78.96 -20.51 -20.60
CA SER A 173 -77.55 -20.90 -20.44
C SER A 173 -77.34 -21.60 -19.10
N LEU A 174 -77.61 -22.92 -19.09
CA LEU A 174 -77.27 -23.84 -18.01
C LEU A 174 -75.79 -23.71 -17.67
N THR A 175 -75.47 -22.96 -16.61
CA THR A 175 -74.21 -22.98 -15.84
C THR A 175 -73.07 -23.69 -16.56
N GLU A 176 -72.52 -23.08 -17.62
CA GLU A 176 -71.24 -23.53 -18.17
C GLU A 176 -70.20 -23.21 -17.08
N GLN A 177 -69.98 -24.19 -16.21
CA GLN A 177 -68.87 -24.19 -15.29
C GLN A 177 -67.62 -24.04 -16.15
N MET A 178 -67.07 -22.84 -16.19
CA MET A 178 -65.88 -22.55 -16.97
C MET A 178 -64.79 -23.55 -16.59
N GLU A 179 -64.54 -24.46 -17.51
CA GLU A 179 -63.58 -25.53 -17.34
C GLU A 179 -62.18 -24.91 -17.30
N SER A 180 -61.62 -24.85 -16.11
CA SER A 180 -60.23 -24.44 -15.93
C SER A 180 -59.29 -25.59 -16.34
N ASN A 181 -58.23 -25.27 -17.09
CA ASN A 181 -57.27 -26.27 -17.54
C ASN A 181 -55.98 -26.21 -16.71
N CYS A 182 -55.34 -27.37 -16.54
CA CYS A 182 -54.01 -27.50 -15.95
C CYS A 182 -52.98 -26.63 -16.69
N PRO A 183 -52.20 -25.79 -16.00
CA PRO A 183 -51.14 -24.99 -16.62
C PRO A 183 -50.13 -25.81 -17.42
N ILE A 184 -49.84 -27.04 -16.99
CA ILE A 184 -48.80 -27.88 -17.61
C ILE A 184 -49.37 -28.75 -18.74
N CYS A 185 -50.35 -29.60 -18.46
CA CYS A 185 -50.85 -30.58 -19.44
C CYS A 185 -52.16 -30.19 -20.13
N ARG A 186 -52.75 -29.04 -19.77
CA ARG A 186 -54.02 -28.55 -20.30
C ARG A 186 -55.22 -29.47 -20.09
N LYS A 187 -55.14 -30.51 -19.25
CA LYS A 187 -56.31 -31.31 -18.84
C LYS A 187 -57.30 -30.40 -18.09
N VAL A 188 -58.60 -30.56 -18.35
CA VAL A 188 -59.65 -29.89 -17.57
C VAL A 188 -59.57 -30.34 -16.10
N ILE A 189 -59.67 -29.37 -15.19
CA ILE A 189 -59.61 -29.54 -13.73
C ILE A 189 -60.87 -28.91 -13.15
N ASN A 190 -61.61 -29.67 -12.35
CA ASN A 190 -62.65 -29.15 -11.47
C ASN A 190 -62.04 -28.75 -10.11
N ALA A 191 -62.09 -27.47 -9.76
CA ALA A 191 -61.48 -26.94 -8.53
C ALA A 191 -61.91 -27.65 -7.24
N ASN A 192 -63.14 -28.18 -7.19
CA ASN A 192 -63.70 -28.81 -6.00
C ASN A 192 -63.45 -30.32 -5.91
N GLN A 193 -63.10 -30.97 -7.03
CA GLN A 193 -63.00 -32.43 -7.11
C GLN A 193 -61.59 -32.92 -7.49
N ASP A 194 -60.88 -32.14 -8.31
CA ASP A 194 -59.59 -32.51 -8.90
C ASP A 194 -58.41 -31.79 -8.24
N VAL A 195 -58.57 -31.20 -7.06
CA VAL A 195 -57.48 -30.55 -6.32
C VAL A 195 -57.39 -31.16 -4.94
N TRP A 196 -56.25 -31.77 -4.63
CA TRP A 196 -56.01 -32.39 -3.32
C TRP A 196 -54.81 -31.74 -2.64
N PRO A 197 -54.89 -31.42 -1.34
CA PRO A 197 -53.73 -30.98 -0.58
C PRO A 197 -52.72 -32.13 -0.43
N ILE A 198 -51.44 -31.84 -0.61
CA ILE A 198 -50.34 -32.81 -0.48
C ILE A 198 -50.09 -33.11 1.01
N PHE A 199 -50.22 -32.10 1.85
CA PHE A 199 -50.13 -32.21 3.30
C PHE A 199 -51.52 -31.98 3.88
N VAL A 200 -52.02 -32.98 4.62
CA VAL A 200 -53.25 -32.79 5.40
C VAL A 200 -52.87 -31.86 6.54
N GLU A 201 -53.39 -30.63 6.54
CA GLU A 201 -53.28 -29.75 7.69
C GLU A 201 -53.88 -30.51 8.87
N ASN A 202 -53.06 -30.78 9.89
CA ASN A 202 -53.50 -31.51 11.06
C ASN A 202 -54.43 -30.58 11.86
N GLU A 203 -55.72 -30.57 11.55
CA GLU A 203 -56.75 -29.68 12.13
C GLU A 203 -56.94 -29.81 13.66
N GLY A 204 -56.07 -30.57 14.35
CA GLY A 204 -56.08 -30.74 15.81
C GLY A 204 -54.71 -30.70 16.51
N GLY A 205 -53.63 -30.30 15.84
CA GLY A 205 -52.28 -30.35 16.41
C GLY A 205 -51.80 -29.04 17.04
N THR A 206 -51.85 -28.93 18.36
CA THR A 206 -51.16 -27.90 19.15
C THR A 206 -49.69 -27.75 18.75
N SER A 207 -49.30 -26.50 18.40
CA SER A 207 -47.95 -25.95 18.36
C SER A 207 -46.82 -26.92 17.97
N SER A 208 -46.35 -26.85 16.72
CA SER A 208 -45.10 -27.52 16.31
C SER A 208 -43.98 -27.24 17.31
N GLU A 209 -43.64 -28.26 18.09
CA GLU A 209 -42.46 -28.29 18.93
C GLU A 209 -41.25 -28.30 18.00
N VAL A 210 -40.66 -27.13 17.79
CA VAL A 210 -39.44 -26.97 17.01
C VAL A 210 -38.33 -27.65 17.80
N VAL A 211 -37.98 -28.88 17.40
CA VAL A 211 -36.82 -29.59 17.95
C VAL A 211 -35.57 -28.90 17.41
N TYR A 212 -35.00 -28.01 18.21
CA TYR A 212 -33.66 -27.49 17.98
C TYR A 212 -32.68 -28.64 18.19
N VAL A 213 -32.05 -29.09 17.11
CA VAL A 213 -30.92 -30.01 17.18
C VAL A 213 -29.67 -29.14 17.34
N ASP A 214 -29.29 -28.86 18.58
CA ASP A 214 -28.02 -28.20 18.90
C ASP A 214 -26.88 -29.06 18.32
N SER A 215 -26.26 -28.55 17.26
CA SER A 215 -25.13 -29.18 16.59
C SER A 215 -23.82 -28.59 17.11
N ASP A 216 -23.61 -28.67 18.42
CA ASP A 216 -22.33 -28.35 19.07
C ASP A 216 -21.70 -29.65 19.60
N ASN A 217 -20.93 -30.34 18.75
CA ASN A 217 -19.85 -31.25 19.18
C ASN A 217 -18.96 -31.60 17.98
N ASP A 218 -17.93 -30.79 17.76
CA ASP A 218 -16.53 -31.21 17.54
C ASP A 218 -15.61 -29.98 17.39
#